data_AF-A0A2V4BP76-F1
#
_entry.id   AF-A0A2V4BP76-F1
#
_cell.length_a   1.000
_cell.length_b   1.000
_cell.length_c   1.000
_cell.angle_alpha   90.00
_cell.angle_beta   90.00
_cell.angle_gamma   90.00
#
_symmetry.space_group_name_H-M   'P 1'
#
loop_
_entity.id
_entity.type
_entity.pdbx_description
1 polymer ?
#
loop_
_entity_poly.entity_id
_entity_poly.type
_entity_poly.pdbx_seq_one_letter_code
_entity_poly.pdbx_strand_id
1 'polypeptide(L)'
;MRTRAVLAGAASALLLLVPACATEAGPTPKAAPADPGPAALRVKLNALAVDVCFKTPTELDPPSCQKYVIQLASVPDTAERFAGEGHPELARAARELRSGIQAYRSAGCGGGGTPDECTKALSDIAGALERVKGGVERLPQASATPG
;
A
#
# COMPACT_ATOMS: atom_id res chain seq x y z
N MET A 1 -35.21 -24.43 44.13
CA MET A 1 -36.63 -24.02 44.23
C MET A 1 -36.69 -22.51 44.40
N ARG A 2 -37.64 -21.86 43.73
CA ARG A 2 -37.85 -20.40 43.69
C ARG A 2 -38.60 -19.91 44.92
N THR A 3 -38.18 -18.77 45.48
CA THR A 3 -38.99 -17.89 46.36
C THR A 3 -38.34 -16.50 46.34
N ARG A 4 -38.77 -15.56 45.48
CA ARG A 4 -39.80 -14.51 45.67
C ARG A 4 -39.60 -13.65 46.92
N ALA A 5 -39.29 -12.36 46.74
CA ALA A 5 -40.02 -11.24 47.34
C ALA A 5 -39.55 -9.88 46.79
N VAL A 6 -40.53 -8.99 46.62
CA VAL A 6 -40.53 -7.64 46.05
C VAL A 6 -40.34 -6.59 47.17
N LEU A 7 -39.68 -5.47 46.89
CA LEU A 7 -39.88 -4.13 47.50
C LEU A 7 -39.20 -3.09 46.58
N ALA A 8 -39.92 -2.30 45.79
CA ALA A 8 -40.64 -1.07 46.14
C ALA A 8 -39.72 0.15 46.38
N GLY A 9 -39.87 1.15 45.49
CA GLY A 9 -39.74 2.56 45.85
C GLY A 9 -38.44 3.27 45.46
N ALA A 10 -38.52 4.14 44.45
CA ALA A 10 -38.30 5.59 44.61
C ALA A 10 -38.11 6.23 43.22
N ALA A 11 -39.06 7.09 42.85
CA ALA A 11 -38.91 8.00 41.73
C ALA A 11 -37.70 8.91 41.97
N SER A 12 -36.82 9.00 40.98
CA SER A 12 -35.81 10.06 40.90
C SER A 12 -35.70 10.47 39.44
N ALA A 13 -36.39 11.57 39.13
CA ALA A 13 -36.24 12.28 37.88
C ALA A 13 -34.81 12.83 37.80
N LEU A 14 -33.94 12.14 37.06
CA LEU A 14 -32.60 12.61 36.73
C LEU A 14 -32.68 13.39 35.42
N LEU A 15 -32.70 14.72 35.59
CA LEU A 15 -32.48 15.70 34.53
C LEU A 15 -31.09 15.49 33.88
N LEU A 16 -31.12 15.35 32.55
CA LEU A 16 -30.31 16.10 31.58
C LEU A 16 -28.89 16.50 32.00
N LEU A 17 -27.89 15.68 31.63
CA LEU A 17 -26.58 16.17 31.21
C LEU A 17 -26.03 15.21 30.14
N VAL A 18 -26.47 15.41 28.89
CA VAL A 18 -25.75 14.87 27.73
C VAL A 18 -24.54 15.77 27.54
N PRO A 19 -23.29 15.32 27.72
CA PRO A 19 -22.17 16.09 27.22
C PRO A 19 -22.28 16.05 25.69
N ALA A 20 -22.80 17.13 25.13
CA ALA A 20 -22.61 17.41 23.72
C ALA A 20 -21.09 17.49 23.51
N CYS A 21 -20.52 16.42 22.97
CA CYS A 21 -19.16 16.44 22.43
C CYS A 21 -19.16 17.56 21.40
N ALA A 22 -18.59 18.71 21.78
CA ALA A 22 -18.32 19.80 20.89
C ALA A 22 -17.55 19.22 19.70
N THR A 23 -18.19 19.18 18.54
CA THR A 23 -17.51 18.95 17.28
C THR A 23 -16.76 20.25 16.98
N GLU A 24 -15.65 20.46 17.69
CA GLU A 24 -14.66 21.46 17.31
C GLU A 24 -14.29 21.14 15.87
N ALA A 25 -14.72 22.02 14.94
CA ALA A 25 -14.31 21.95 13.55
C ALA A 25 -12.81 22.24 13.53
N GLY A 26 -12.01 21.19 13.71
CA GLY A 26 -10.56 21.25 13.57
C GLY A 26 -10.20 21.84 12.20
N PRO A 27 -8.99 22.40 12.07
CA PRO A 27 -8.55 23.02 10.83
C PRO A 27 -8.81 22.09 9.65
N THR A 28 -9.51 22.61 8.64
CA THR A 28 -9.82 21.88 7.42
C THR A 28 -8.53 21.28 6.87
N PRO A 29 -8.45 19.96 6.62
CA PRO A 29 -7.25 19.35 6.08
C PRO A 29 -6.84 20.09 4.82
N LYS A 30 -5.63 20.67 4.83
CA LYS A 30 -5.07 21.33 3.66
C LYS A 30 -5.06 20.29 2.53
N ALA A 31 -5.54 20.67 1.35
CA ALA A 31 -5.59 19.78 0.20
C ALA A 31 -4.24 19.09 0.02
N ALA A 32 -4.27 17.77 -0.20
CA ALA A 32 -3.06 16.99 -0.40
C ALA A 32 -2.21 17.64 -1.52
N PRO A 33 -0.88 17.65 -1.38
CA PRO A 33 -0.01 18.15 -2.43
C PRO A 33 -0.34 17.46 -3.76
N ALA A 34 -0.29 18.24 -4.85
CA ALA A 34 -0.59 17.74 -6.19
C ALA A 34 0.24 16.50 -6.52
N ASP A 35 -0.37 15.54 -7.22
CA ASP A 35 0.32 14.32 -7.65
C ASP A 35 1.50 14.73 -8.57
N PRO A 36 2.75 14.36 -8.23
CA PRO A 36 3.93 14.77 -9.00
C PRO A 36 4.01 14.09 -10.39
N GLY A 37 3.03 13.24 -10.72
CA GLY A 37 2.83 12.68 -12.05
C GLY A 37 3.75 11.50 -12.39
N PRO A 38 3.60 10.95 -13.61
CA PRO A 38 4.32 9.74 -14.04
C PRO A 38 5.85 9.86 -14.01
N ALA A 39 6.39 11.06 -14.21
CA ALA A 39 7.83 11.31 -14.20
C ALA A 39 8.45 11.01 -12.83
N ALA A 40 7.78 11.38 -11.74
CA ALA A 40 8.26 11.09 -10.38
C ALA A 40 8.26 9.59 -10.08
N LEU A 41 7.24 8.86 -10.55
CA LEU A 41 7.22 7.40 -10.45
C LEU A 41 8.38 6.78 -11.24
N ARG A 42 8.72 7.30 -12.43
CA ARG A 42 9.87 6.83 -13.21
C ARG A 42 11.20 6.97 -12.46
N VAL A 43 11.42 8.12 -11.82
CA VAL A 43 12.62 8.34 -10.98
C VAL A 43 12.67 7.33 -9.83
N LYS A 44 11.55 7.13 -9.13
CA LYS A 44 11.44 6.13 -8.05
C LYS A 44 11.76 4.72 -8.56
N LEU A 45 11.20 4.33 -9.70
CA LEU A 45 11.42 3.00 -10.30
C LEU A 45 12.89 2.80 -10.70
N ASN A 46 13.54 3.83 -11.25
CA ASN A 46 14.97 3.76 -11.55
C ASN A 46 15.83 3.59 -10.30
N ALA A 47 15.48 4.27 -9.20
CA ALA A 47 16.17 4.11 -7.92
C ALA A 47 15.94 2.72 -7.30
N LEU A 48 14.77 2.12 -7.48
CA LEU A 48 14.47 0.77 -6.98
C LEU A 48 15.11 -0.33 -7.85
N ALA A 49 15.22 -0.11 -9.17
CA ALA A 49 15.81 -1.06 -10.10
C ALA A 49 17.35 -1.19 -9.97
N VAL A 50 18.00 -0.34 -9.17
CA VAL A 50 19.43 -0.50 -8.87
C VAL A 50 19.69 -1.38 -7.65
N ASP A 51 18.65 -1.71 -6.87
CA ASP A 51 18.72 -2.54 -5.67
C ASP A 51 19.16 -3.97 -6.04
N VAL A 52 19.96 -4.59 -5.16
CA VAL A 52 20.47 -5.96 -5.37
C VAL A 52 19.33 -6.99 -5.33
N CYS A 53 18.28 -6.75 -4.54
CA CYS A 53 17.07 -7.58 -4.49
C CYS A 53 16.26 -7.54 -5.79
N PHE A 54 16.44 -6.51 -6.60
CA PHE A 54 15.89 -6.46 -7.95
C PHE A 54 16.79 -7.20 -8.96
N LYS A 55 18.11 -6.98 -8.88
CA LYS A 55 19.07 -7.48 -9.88
C LYS A 55 19.33 -8.98 -9.79
N THR A 56 19.42 -9.50 -8.57
CA THR A 56 19.80 -10.90 -8.30
C THR A 56 18.86 -11.52 -7.27
N PRO A 57 17.54 -11.60 -7.54
CA PRO A 57 16.53 -12.04 -6.57
C PRO A 57 16.70 -13.51 -6.13
N THR A 58 17.44 -14.31 -6.89
CA THR A 58 17.69 -15.73 -6.62
C THR A 58 18.98 -16.01 -5.84
N GLU A 59 19.82 -15.01 -5.62
CA GLU A 59 21.14 -15.17 -5.00
C GLU A 59 21.18 -14.65 -3.55
N LEU A 60 20.09 -14.04 -3.09
CA LEU A 60 20.03 -13.37 -1.80
C LEU A 60 19.18 -14.13 -0.79
N ASP A 61 19.51 -13.95 0.49
CA ASP A 61 18.68 -14.38 1.60
C ASP A 61 17.37 -13.57 1.63
N PRO A 62 16.18 -14.17 1.50
CA PRO A 62 14.95 -13.42 1.33
C PRO A 62 14.61 -12.40 2.43
N PRO A 63 14.90 -12.64 3.73
CA PRO A 63 14.77 -11.64 4.79
C PRO A 63 15.56 -10.36 4.53
N SER A 64 16.74 -10.44 3.93
CA SER A 64 17.57 -9.26 3.60
C SER A 64 16.87 -8.30 2.63
N CYS A 65 15.91 -8.80 1.84
CA CYS A 65 15.14 -8.02 0.88
C CYS A 65 13.87 -7.35 1.45
N GLN A 66 13.57 -7.52 2.74
CA GLN A 66 12.34 -6.98 3.34
C GLN A 66 12.20 -5.47 3.15
N LYS A 67 13.28 -4.71 3.32
CA LYS A 67 13.27 -3.25 3.16
C LYS A 67 12.92 -2.84 1.72
N TYR A 68 13.51 -3.52 0.74
CA TYR A 68 13.20 -3.32 -0.68
C TYR A 68 11.72 -3.58 -0.97
N VAL A 69 11.17 -4.69 -0.48
CA VAL A 69 9.73 -5.03 -0.63
C VAL A 69 8.82 -3.99 0.03
N ILE A 70 9.21 -3.41 1.16
CA ILE A 70 8.46 -2.32 1.81
C ILE A 70 8.45 -1.06 0.93
N GLN A 71 9.59 -0.68 0.35
CA GLN A 71 9.67 0.50 -0.51
C GLN A 71 8.80 0.40 -1.78
N LEU A 72 8.57 -0.83 -2.25
CA LEU A 72 7.69 -1.12 -3.38
C LEU A 72 6.21 -0.99 -3.07
N ALA A 73 5.78 -0.95 -1.80
CA ALA A 73 4.39 -1.09 -1.40
C ALA A 73 3.43 -0.08 -2.08
N SER A 74 3.90 1.15 -2.34
CA SER A 74 3.07 2.18 -2.99
C SER A 74 3.05 2.09 -4.52
N VAL A 75 3.99 1.35 -5.13
CA VAL A 75 4.21 1.36 -6.58
C VAL A 75 3.01 0.80 -7.35
N PRO A 76 2.40 -0.34 -6.97
CA PRO A 76 1.24 -0.87 -7.68
C PRO A 76 0.08 0.13 -7.78
N ASP A 77 -0.28 0.75 -6.66
CA ASP A 77 -1.44 1.66 -6.60
C ASP A 77 -1.19 2.92 -7.44
N THR A 78 0.02 3.47 -7.39
CA THR A 78 0.39 4.63 -8.23
C THR A 78 0.41 4.26 -9.72
N ALA A 79 0.96 3.09 -10.06
CA ALA A 79 1.03 2.63 -11.45
C ALA A 79 -0.36 2.34 -12.04
N GLU A 80 -1.27 1.72 -11.29
CA GLU A 80 -2.65 1.48 -11.72
C GLU A 80 -3.40 2.80 -11.95
N ARG A 81 -3.21 3.78 -11.05
CA ARG A 81 -3.82 5.11 -11.21
C ARG A 81 -3.37 5.80 -12.49
N PHE A 82 -2.07 5.78 -12.79
CA PHE A 82 -1.55 6.39 -14.01
C PHE A 82 -1.86 5.58 -15.27
N ALA A 83 -2.06 4.27 -15.15
CA ALA A 83 -2.45 3.45 -16.27
C ALA A 83 -3.82 3.88 -16.83
N GLY A 84 -4.77 4.16 -15.93
CA GLY A 84 -6.16 4.43 -16.30
C GLY A 84 -6.72 3.36 -17.25
N GLU A 85 -7.60 3.77 -18.15
CA GLU A 85 -8.12 2.88 -19.21
C GLU A 85 -7.17 2.81 -20.42
N GLY A 86 -6.27 3.78 -20.59
CA GLY A 86 -5.40 3.91 -21.77
C GLY A 86 -4.19 2.98 -21.78
N HIS A 87 -3.83 2.39 -20.63
CA HIS A 87 -2.65 1.53 -20.52
C HIS A 87 -2.94 0.23 -19.74
N PRO A 88 -3.82 -0.65 -20.26
CA PRO A 88 -4.23 -1.88 -19.54
C PRO A 88 -3.06 -2.81 -19.19
N GLU A 89 -2.01 -2.84 -20.00
CA GLU A 89 -0.79 -3.61 -19.71
C GLU A 89 -0.02 -3.07 -18.49
N LEU A 90 0.00 -1.75 -18.27
CA LEU A 90 0.61 -1.17 -17.07
C LEU A 90 -0.23 -1.52 -15.83
N ALA A 91 -1.56 -1.42 -15.93
CA ALA A 91 -2.45 -1.82 -14.84
C ALA A 91 -2.29 -3.31 -14.51
N ARG A 92 -2.12 -4.17 -15.52
CA ARG A 92 -1.84 -5.60 -15.33
C ARG A 92 -0.50 -5.83 -14.64
N ALA A 93 0.57 -5.20 -15.12
CA ALA A 93 1.90 -5.32 -14.50
C ALA A 93 1.90 -4.86 -13.04
N ALA A 94 1.17 -3.79 -12.73
CA ALA A 94 1.01 -3.29 -11.37
C ALA A 94 0.27 -4.27 -10.46
N ARG A 95 -0.80 -4.92 -10.94
CA ARG A 95 -1.48 -6.00 -10.19
C ARG A 95 -0.57 -7.20 -9.94
N GLU A 96 0.23 -7.58 -10.93
CA GLU A 96 1.23 -8.65 -10.79
C GLU A 96 2.28 -8.29 -9.73
N LEU A 97 2.76 -7.04 -9.72
CA LEU A 97 3.67 -6.55 -8.69
C LEU A 97 3.03 -6.59 -7.30
N ARG A 98 1.76 -6.15 -7.18
CA ARG A 98 1.00 -6.25 -5.92
C ARG A 98 0.89 -7.70 -5.44
N SER A 99 0.61 -8.63 -6.35
CA SER A 99 0.51 -10.06 -6.06
C SER A 99 1.84 -10.62 -5.56
N GLY A 100 2.96 -10.32 -6.23
CA GLY A 100 4.30 -10.75 -5.78
C GLY A 100 4.64 -10.22 -4.38
N ILE A 101 4.35 -8.95 -4.10
CA ILE A 101 4.54 -8.35 -2.76
C ILE A 101 3.68 -9.08 -1.71
N GLN A 102 2.44 -9.42 -2.04
CA GLN A 102 1.56 -10.17 -1.14
C GLN A 102 2.10 -11.59 -0.91
N ALA A 103 2.54 -12.30 -1.95
CA ALA A 103 3.13 -13.63 -1.85
C ALA A 103 4.36 -13.65 -0.93
N TYR A 104 5.26 -12.67 -1.08
CA TYR A 104 6.42 -12.51 -0.20
C TYR A 104 6.00 -12.34 1.28
N ARG A 105 4.97 -11.52 1.53
CA ARG A 105 4.47 -11.27 2.89
C ARG A 105 3.74 -12.48 3.47
N SER A 106 2.87 -13.13 2.70
CA SER A 106 2.08 -14.27 3.16
C SER A 106 2.93 -15.49 3.45
N ALA A 107 4.02 -15.68 2.69
CA ALA A 107 5.00 -16.73 2.94
C ALA A 107 5.94 -16.40 4.13
N GLY A 108 5.83 -15.23 4.75
CA GLY A 108 6.66 -14.85 5.91
C GLY A 108 8.12 -14.57 5.55
N CYS A 109 8.41 -14.20 4.30
CA CYS A 109 9.79 -14.11 3.78
C CYS A 109 10.67 -13.07 4.47
N GLY A 110 10.08 -12.06 5.12
CA GLY A 110 10.82 -11.11 5.96
C GLY A 110 11.30 -11.69 7.29
N GLY A 111 10.87 -12.90 7.67
CA GLY A 111 11.15 -13.53 8.96
C GLY A 111 11.56 -15.00 8.87
N GLY A 112 12.09 -15.45 7.72
CA GLY A 112 12.57 -16.83 7.55
C GLY A 112 11.51 -17.81 7.03
N GLY A 113 10.60 -17.35 6.17
CA GLY A 113 9.68 -18.20 5.41
C GLY A 113 10.37 -19.25 4.52
N THR A 114 9.56 -20.06 3.82
CA THR A 114 10.07 -21.13 2.95
C THR A 114 11.02 -20.58 1.87
N PRO A 115 12.29 -21.02 1.79
CA PRO A 115 13.26 -20.44 0.86
C PRO A 115 12.82 -20.45 -0.61
N ASP A 116 12.22 -21.53 -1.09
CA ASP A 116 11.78 -21.68 -2.48
C ASP A 116 10.62 -20.72 -2.81
N GLU A 117 9.62 -20.64 -1.94
CA GLU A 117 8.48 -19.73 -2.11
C GLU A 117 8.93 -18.27 -2.07
N CYS A 118 9.87 -17.95 -1.19
CA CYS A 118 10.40 -16.61 -1.03
C CYS A 118 11.28 -16.17 -2.21
N THR A 119 12.13 -17.08 -2.70
CA THR A 119 12.95 -16.86 -3.90
C THR A 119 12.07 -16.65 -5.13
N LYS A 120 11.01 -17.47 -5.27
CA LYS A 120 10.01 -17.30 -6.31
C LYS A 120 9.30 -15.95 -6.19
N ALA A 121 8.84 -15.56 -5.01
CA ALA A 121 8.16 -14.29 -4.80
C ALA A 121 9.06 -13.09 -5.15
N LEU A 122 10.34 -13.12 -4.76
CA LEU A 122 11.31 -12.08 -5.13
C LEU A 122 11.54 -12.00 -6.65
N SER A 123 11.62 -13.15 -7.32
CA SER A 123 11.77 -13.22 -8.78
C SER A 123 10.53 -12.67 -9.49
N ASP A 124 9.33 -13.04 -9.02
CA ASP A 124 8.05 -12.55 -9.54
C ASP A 124 7.93 -11.02 -9.34
N ILE A 125 8.36 -10.50 -8.17
CA ILE A 125 8.43 -9.06 -7.88
C ILE A 125 9.36 -8.35 -8.86
N ALA A 126 10.59 -8.84 -9.05
CA ALA A 126 11.56 -8.23 -9.95
C ALA A 126 11.05 -8.18 -11.39
N GLY A 127 10.51 -9.30 -11.89
CA GLY A 127 9.92 -9.37 -13.23
C GLY A 127 8.72 -8.44 -13.40
N ALA A 128 7.84 -8.34 -12.40
CA ALA A 128 6.71 -7.42 -12.45
C ALA A 128 7.14 -5.95 -12.37
N LEU A 129 8.16 -5.62 -11.56
CA LEU A 129 8.70 -4.27 -11.46
C LEU A 129 9.30 -3.79 -12.80
N GLU A 130 10.00 -4.67 -13.52
CA GLU A 130 10.53 -4.37 -14.84
C GLU A 130 9.41 -4.06 -15.85
N ARG A 131 8.31 -4.82 -15.82
CA ARG A 131 7.11 -4.53 -16.65
C ARG A 131 6.45 -3.20 -16.28
N VAL A 132 6.33 -2.90 -14.98
CA VAL A 132 5.81 -1.61 -14.51
C VAL A 132 6.70 -0.47 -15.01
N LYS A 133 8.02 -0.60 -14.91
CA LYS A 133 8.98 0.38 -15.41
C LYS A 133 8.80 0.64 -16.90
N GLY A 134 8.80 -0.41 -17.72
CA GLY A 134 8.58 -0.26 -19.17
C GLY A 134 7.21 0.33 -19.51
N GLY A 135 6.17 0.06 -18.70
CA GLY A 135 4.86 0.69 -18.85
C GLY A 135 4.86 2.18 -18.52
N VAL A 136 5.52 2.58 -17.43
CA VAL A 136 5.64 3.98 -16.99
C VAL A 136 6.50 4.83 -17.95
N GLU A 137 7.50 4.22 -18.59
CA GLU A 137 8.31 4.88 -19.61
C GLU A 137 7.51 5.27 -20.86
N ARG A 138 6.43 4.55 -21.16
CA ARG A 138 5.52 4.83 -22.28
C ARG A 138 4.43 5.86 -21.94
N LEU A 139 4.29 6.25 -20.68
CA LEU A 139 3.32 7.27 -20.29
C LEU A 139 3.76 8.65 -20.79
N PRO A 140 2.81 9.50 -21.23
CA PRO A 140 3.12 10.87 -21.56
C PRO A 140 3.70 11.60 -20.35
N GLN A 141 4.67 12.48 -20.59
CA GLN A 141 5.16 13.37 -19.56
C GLN A 141 4.04 14.38 -19.25
N ALA A 142 3.62 14.46 -17.99
CA ALA A 142 2.77 15.56 -17.58
C ALA A 142 3.58 16.86 -17.78
N SER A 143 3.12 17.74 -18.66
CA SER A 143 3.61 19.11 -18.74
C SER A 143 3.36 19.75 -17.37
N ALA A 144 4.42 20.02 -16.62
CA ALA A 144 4.30 20.84 -15.41
C ALA A 144 3.86 22.23 -15.86
N THR A 145 2.56 22.52 -15.80
CA THR A 145 2.08 23.89 -15.90
C THR A 145 2.61 24.63 -14.66
N PRO A 146 3.45 25.66 -14.81
CA PRO A 146 3.80 26.51 -13.68
C PRO A 146 2.50 27.23 -13.26
N GLY A 147 2.04 26.96 -12.05
CA GLY A 147 1.04 27.78 -11.37
C GLY A 147 1.69 28.96 -10.67
#